data_AF-A0A139CM06-F1
#
_entry.id   AF-A0A139CM06-F1
#
_cell.length_a   1.000
_cell.length_b   1.000
_cell.length_c   1.000
_cell.angle_alpha   90.00
_cell.angle_beta   90.00
_cell.angle_gamma   90.00
#
_symmetry.space_group_name_H-M   'P 1'
#
loop_
_entity.id
_entity.type
_entity.pdbx_description
1 polymer ?
#
loop_
_entity_poly.entity_id
_entity_poly.type
_entity_poly.pdbx_seq_one_letter_code
_entity_poly.pdbx_strand_id
1 'polypeptide(L)'
;MALLTPQDLEGLTKQLEYNNNTIKKATGMDIADICKEIYSTTLDGEKVGIVPITSGNGIITNFSSSLLTITEYFGLEGDITEHPDVTGYYEAVSGNADVILMADDHIFIAHNLRNGKIATNHVCTGVVYAEIASRYKYADSKDILVIGLGRVGYAGAQHLIKKNFDVYAYDPDRETMEKARKELGIIPYDPEEEHKFSMVLEATPNPNTISEGMVAERCLVSTPGIPCGLPEDIGKKNEIDLVMEPLMIGVASMLYAVM
;
A
#
# COMPACT_ATOMS: atom_id res chain seq x y z
N MET A 1 -10.39 -11.87 5.68
CA MET A 1 -8.95 -11.65 5.41
C MET A 1 -8.74 -12.05 3.97
N ALA A 2 -8.26 -11.13 3.13
CA ALA A 2 -7.99 -11.39 1.72
C ALA A 2 -6.48 -11.58 1.56
N LEU A 3 -6.07 -12.69 0.94
CA LEU A 3 -4.67 -13.01 0.64
C LEU A 3 -4.47 -12.91 -0.88
N LEU A 4 -3.23 -12.65 -1.29
CA LEU A 4 -2.86 -12.61 -2.70
C LEU A 4 -3.00 -14.00 -3.34
N THR A 5 -3.39 -14.00 -4.60
CA THR A 5 -3.39 -15.17 -5.46
C THR A 5 -2.20 -15.13 -6.43
N PRO A 6 -1.78 -16.27 -6.99
CA PRO A 6 -0.72 -16.27 -8.01
C PRO A 6 -1.05 -15.40 -9.23
N GLN A 7 -2.33 -15.26 -9.59
CA GLN A 7 -2.80 -14.42 -10.68
C GLN A 7 -2.57 -12.93 -10.41
N ASP A 8 -2.71 -12.49 -9.16
CA ASP A 8 -2.45 -11.10 -8.77
C ASP A 8 -0.97 -10.72 -9.01
N LEU A 9 -0.06 -11.70 -8.97
CA LEU A 9 1.38 -11.49 -9.10
C LEU A 9 1.89 -11.56 -10.56
N GLU A 10 1.02 -11.83 -11.54
CA GLU A 10 1.43 -11.93 -12.94
C GLU A 10 1.77 -10.56 -13.55
N GLY A 11 2.93 -10.48 -14.21
CA GLY A 11 3.35 -9.27 -14.92
C GLY A 11 3.70 -8.09 -14.02
N LEU A 12 4.10 -8.36 -12.77
CA LEU A 12 4.35 -7.38 -11.71
C LEU A 12 5.19 -6.17 -12.15
N THR A 13 6.30 -6.39 -12.87
CA THR A 13 7.15 -5.29 -13.37
C THR A 13 6.42 -4.35 -14.34
N LYS A 14 5.56 -4.89 -15.22
CA LYS A 14 4.75 -4.06 -16.13
C LYS A 14 3.68 -3.29 -15.38
N GLN A 15 3.02 -3.94 -14.41
CA GLN A 15 2.06 -3.27 -13.54
C GLN A 15 2.72 -2.13 -12.77
N LEU A 16 3.95 -2.34 -12.29
CA LEU A 16 4.71 -1.29 -11.63
C LEU A 16 5.05 -0.14 -12.56
N GLU A 17 5.63 -0.39 -13.73
CA GLU A 17 5.97 0.68 -14.67
C GLU A 17 4.75 1.52 -15.03
N TYR A 18 3.60 0.86 -15.25
CA TYR A 18 2.33 1.54 -15.46
C TYR A 18 1.95 2.42 -14.27
N ASN A 19 1.91 1.87 -13.06
CA ASN A 19 1.53 2.60 -11.85
C ASN A 19 2.50 3.73 -11.54
N ASN A 20 3.81 3.52 -11.69
CA ASN A 20 4.83 4.54 -11.45
C ASN A 20 4.70 5.72 -12.44
N ASN A 21 4.37 5.43 -13.71
CA ASN A 21 4.05 6.48 -14.68
C ASN A 21 2.77 7.24 -14.32
N THR A 22 1.72 6.55 -13.85
CA THR A 22 0.49 7.20 -13.37
C THR A 22 0.77 8.08 -12.15
N ILE A 23 1.50 7.58 -11.16
CA ILE A 23 1.91 8.33 -9.97
C ILE A 23 2.71 9.56 -10.38
N LYS A 24 3.69 9.44 -11.27
CA LYS A 24 4.49 10.56 -11.76
C LYS A 24 3.66 11.59 -12.51
N LYS A 25 2.70 11.16 -13.33
CA LYS A 25 1.76 12.05 -14.02
C LYS A 25 0.88 12.80 -13.02
N ALA A 26 0.40 12.15 -11.97
CA ALA A 26 -0.56 12.68 -11.00
C ALA A 26 0.10 13.53 -9.90
N THR A 27 1.31 13.18 -9.46
CA THR A 27 1.99 13.78 -8.28
C THR A 27 3.27 14.55 -8.63
N GLY A 28 3.87 14.28 -9.80
CA GLY A 28 5.18 14.80 -10.18
C GLY A 28 6.37 13.99 -9.65
N MET A 29 6.13 12.95 -8.84
CA MET A 29 7.15 12.12 -8.20
C MET A 29 6.96 10.65 -8.57
N ASP A 30 8.01 9.85 -8.50
CA ASP A 30 7.89 8.40 -8.57
C ASP A 30 7.75 7.76 -7.17
N ILE A 31 7.55 6.44 -7.12
CA ILE A 31 7.37 5.72 -5.84
C ILE A 31 8.60 5.85 -4.93
N ALA A 32 9.81 5.85 -5.49
CA ALA A 32 11.04 5.95 -4.73
C ALA A 32 11.18 7.35 -4.12
N ASP A 33 10.91 8.40 -4.91
CA ASP A 33 10.88 9.78 -4.43
C ASP A 33 9.87 9.94 -3.28
N ILE A 34 8.66 9.39 -3.42
CA ILE A 34 7.62 9.45 -2.40
C ILE A 34 8.08 8.73 -1.12
N CYS A 35 8.58 7.49 -1.22
CA CYS A 35 9.04 6.74 -0.05
C CYS A 35 10.20 7.44 0.66
N LYS A 36 11.15 7.98 -0.11
CA LYS A 36 12.28 8.77 0.42
C LYS A 36 11.80 9.96 1.23
N GLU A 37 10.78 10.69 0.76
CA GLU A 37 10.24 11.83 1.50
C GLU A 37 9.44 11.42 2.74
N ILE A 38 8.61 10.37 2.67
CA ILE A 38 7.82 9.88 3.82
C ILE A 38 8.76 9.49 4.96
N TYR A 39 9.80 8.72 4.65
CA TYR A 39 10.64 8.06 5.66
C TYR A 39 11.95 8.80 5.93
N SER A 40 12.30 9.80 5.11
CA SER A 40 13.60 10.50 5.17
C SER A 40 14.79 9.54 5.07
N THR A 41 14.66 8.50 4.23
CA THR A 41 15.63 7.42 4.04
C THR A 41 15.97 7.22 2.57
N THR A 42 17.07 6.53 2.32
CA THR A 42 17.46 6.05 0.99
C THR A 42 17.84 4.58 1.09
N LEU A 43 17.70 3.86 -0.02
CA LEU A 43 18.22 2.50 -0.16
C LEU A 43 19.67 2.58 -0.67
N ASP A 44 20.58 1.80 -0.09
CA ASP A 44 22.01 1.80 -0.39
C ASP A 44 22.57 0.37 -0.44
N GLY A 45 22.00 -0.45 -1.32
CA GLY A 45 22.51 -1.80 -1.62
C GLY A 45 22.43 -2.77 -0.44
N GLU A 46 21.53 -2.55 0.52
CA GLU A 46 21.31 -3.49 1.62
C GLU A 46 20.97 -4.89 1.12
N LYS A 47 21.44 -5.90 1.86
CA LYS A 47 21.12 -7.30 1.58
C LYS A 47 19.79 -7.70 2.20
N VAL A 48 18.86 -8.18 1.40
CA VAL A 48 17.52 -8.59 1.82
C VAL A 48 17.38 -10.10 1.74
N GLY A 49 17.23 -10.75 2.90
CA GLY A 49 16.89 -12.16 3.00
C GLY A 49 15.38 -12.35 2.96
N ILE A 50 14.89 -13.06 1.95
CA ILE A 50 13.47 -13.39 1.77
C ILE A 50 13.24 -14.81 2.28
N VAL A 51 12.48 -14.93 3.36
CA VAL A 51 12.23 -16.22 4.03
C VAL A 51 10.82 -16.70 3.69
N PRO A 52 10.65 -17.79 2.93
CA PRO A 52 9.34 -18.42 2.73
C PRO A 52 8.80 -18.94 4.07
N ILE A 53 7.49 -18.80 4.30
CA ILE A 53 6.85 -19.24 5.55
C ILE A 53 5.76 -20.26 5.21
N THR A 54 5.69 -21.36 5.97
CA THR A 54 4.72 -22.44 5.75
C THR A 54 3.53 -22.41 6.70
N SER A 55 3.56 -21.56 7.73
CA SER A 55 2.44 -21.43 8.66
C SER A 55 1.17 -20.95 7.97
N GLY A 56 0.00 -21.39 8.45
CA GLY A 56 -1.30 -20.96 7.92
C GLY A 56 -1.63 -21.64 6.59
N ASN A 57 -2.01 -20.85 5.58
CA ASN A 57 -2.28 -21.36 4.23
C ASN A 57 -1.01 -21.79 3.47
N GLY A 58 0.16 -21.60 4.07
CA GLY A 58 1.44 -22.03 3.52
C GLY A 58 2.00 -21.07 2.47
N ILE A 59 2.93 -21.60 1.67
CA ILE A 59 3.66 -20.80 0.69
C ILE A 59 2.74 -20.44 -0.47
N ILE A 60 2.55 -19.14 -0.71
CA ILE A 60 1.87 -18.62 -1.89
C ILE A 60 2.83 -18.69 -3.08
N THR A 61 2.46 -19.43 -4.12
CA THR A 61 3.23 -19.54 -5.36
C THR A 61 3.54 -18.15 -5.93
N ASN A 62 4.79 -17.95 -6.37
CA ASN A 62 5.34 -16.69 -6.88
C ASN A 62 5.52 -15.55 -5.86
N PHE A 63 5.15 -15.72 -4.59
CA PHE A 63 5.29 -14.63 -3.62
C PHE A 63 6.75 -14.27 -3.35
N SER A 64 7.59 -15.23 -2.94
CA SER A 64 9.00 -14.98 -2.67
C SER A 64 9.78 -14.50 -3.91
N SER A 65 9.49 -15.05 -5.09
CA SER A 65 10.12 -14.60 -6.35
C SER A 65 9.67 -13.19 -6.76
N SER A 66 8.42 -12.82 -6.44
CA SER A 66 7.95 -11.43 -6.61
C SER A 66 8.69 -10.50 -5.67
N LEU A 67 8.85 -10.86 -4.39
CA LEU A 67 9.65 -10.07 -3.44
C LEU A 67 11.08 -9.86 -3.92
N LEU A 68 11.72 -10.92 -4.45
CA LEU A 68 13.07 -10.83 -5.01
C LEU A 68 13.13 -9.82 -6.16
N THR A 69 12.21 -9.93 -7.11
CA THR A 69 12.08 -8.99 -8.23
C THR A 69 11.89 -7.55 -7.75
N ILE A 70 11.09 -7.35 -6.69
CA ILE A 70 10.85 -6.03 -6.11
C ILE A 70 12.13 -5.48 -5.47
N THR A 71 12.82 -6.27 -4.65
CA THR A 71 14.08 -5.83 -4.02
C THR A 71 15.14 -5.46 -5.04
N GLU A 72 15.32 -6.27 -6.08
CA GLU A 72 16.27 -6.01 -7.16
C GLU A 72 15.88 -4.76 -7.98
N TYR A 73 14.58 -4.55 -8.22
CA TYR A 73 14.07 -3.35 -8.90
C TYR A 73 14.48 -2.06 -8.19
N PHE A 74 14.47 -2.07 -6.85
CA PHE A 74 14.88 -0.93 -6.04
C PHE A 74 16.39 -0.86 -5.75
N GLY A 75 17.20 -1.70 -6.39
CA GLY A 75 18.66 -1.67 -6.30
C GLY A 75 19.25 -2.33 -5.06
N LEU A 76 18.50 -3.19 -4.38
CA LEU A 76 18.95 -3.98 -3.23
C LEU A 76 19.48 -5.36 -3.66
N GLU A 77 20.31 -6.00 -2.83
CA GLU A 77 20.76 -7.38 -3.04
C GLU A 77 19.75 -8.34 -2.39
N GLY A 78 18.87 -8.96 -3.18
CA GLY A 78 17.89 -9.93 -2.67
C GLY A 78 18.38 -11.38 -2.77
N ASP A 79 18.04 -12.20 -1.78
CA ASP A 79 18.24 -13.67 -1.81
C ASP A 79 17.05 -14.39 -1.17
N ILE A 80 16.58 -15.48 -1.78
CA ILE A 80 15.50 -16.32 -1.24
C ILE A 80 16.14 -17.52 -0.56
N THR A 81 15.80 -17.75 0.70
CA THR A 81 16.35 -18.87 1.46
C THR A 81 15.88 -20.20 0.92
N GLU A 82 16.75 -21.22 0.95
CA GLU A 82 16.43 -22.56 0.46
C GLU A 82 15.37 -23.22 1.35
N HIS A 83 15.49 -23.04 2.66
CA HIS A 83 14.55 -23.57 3.64
C HIS A 83 13.55 -22.50 4.06
N PRO A 84 12.33 -22.90 4.45
CA PRO A 84 11.34 -21.98 5.00
C PRO A 84 11.49 -21.80 6.52
N ASP A 85 10.64 -20.94 7.07
CA ASP A 85 10.38 -20.79 8.50
C ASP A 85 11.66 -20.46 9.31
N VAL A 86 11.83 -21.06 10.48
CA VAL A 86 12.96 -20.78 11.38
C VAL A 86 14.30 -21.19 10.76
N THR A 87 14.33 -22.26 9.97
CA THR A 87 15.55 -22.68 9.27
C THR A 87 15.92 -21.65 8.20
N GLY A 88 14.96 -21.18 7.40
CA GLY A 88 15.18 -20.10 6.44
C GLY A 88 15.62 -18.80 7.11
N TYR A 89 15.00 -18.43 8.23
CA TYR A 89 15.46 -17.28 9.01
C TYR A 89 16.94 -17.42 9.42
N TYR A 90 17.34 -18.59 9.90
CA TYR A 90 18.74 -18.86 10.23
C TYR A 90 19.66 -18.75 9.00
N GLU A 91 19.23 -19.21 7.83
CA GLU A 91 19.97 -19.09 6.57
C GLU A 91 20.18 -17.64 6.15
N ALA A 92 19.12 -16.83 6.16
CA ALA A 92 19.20 -15.42 5.81
C ALA A 92 20.18 -14.67 6.72
N VAL A 93 20.08 -14.89 8.04
CA VAL A 93 21.00 -14.28 9.02
C VAL A 93 22.44 -14.77 8.81
N SER A 94 22.64 -16.07 8.62
CA SER A 94 23.97 -16.65 8.36
C SER A 94 24.58 -16.17 7.03
N GLY A 95 23.73 -15.84 6.06
CA GLY A 95 24.07 -15.22 4.78
C GLY A 95 24.32 -13.72 4.85
N ASN A 96 24.35 -13.13 6.06
CA ASN A 96 24.52 -11.70 6.34
C ASN A 96 23.42 -10.82 5.72
N ALA A 97 22.17 -11.28 5.73
CA ALA A 97 21.06 -10.39 5.40
C ALA A 97 21.02 -9.21 6.38
N ASP A 98 20.84 -8.00 5.83
CA ASP A 98 20.63 -6.77 6.59
C ASP A 98 19.16 -6.59 6.93
N VAL A 99 18.27 -6.97 6.01
CA VAL A 99 16.82 -6.91 6.17
C VAL A 99 16.22 -8.29 5.94
N ILE A 100 15.30 -8.70 6.80
CA ILE A 100 14.48 -9.90 6.62
C ILE A 100 13.10 -9.50 6.10
N LEU A 101 12.69 -10.07 4.97
CA LEU A 101 11.30 -10.03 4.50
C LEU A 101 10.66 -11.41 4.67
N MET A 102 9.55 -11.46 5.39
CA MET A 102 8.79 -12.70 5.59
C MET A 102 7.34 -12.42 5.97
N ALA A 103 6.44 -13.31 5.57
CA ALA A 103 5.00 -13.15 5.77
C ALA A 103 4.33 -14.45 6.16
N ASP A 104 3.44 -14.41 7.16
CA ASP A 104 2.39 -15.40 7.35
C ASP A 104 1.03 -14.82 6.91
N ASP A 105 -0.06 -15.56 7.13
CA ASP A 105 -1.42 -15.12 6.80
C ASP A 105 -1.85 -13.81 7.51
N HIS A 106 -1.23 -13.48 8.63
CA HIS A 106 -1.66 -12.41 9.54
C HIS A 106 -0.74 -11.19 9.54
N ILE A 107 0.55 -11.39 9.27
CA ILE A 107 1.55 -10.36 9.31
C ILE A 107 2.59 -10.58 8.21
N PHE A 108 2.86 -9.51 7.46
CA PHE A 108 3.98 -9.40 6.55
C PHE A 108 4.89 -8.29 7.08
N ILE A 109 6.16 -8.62 7.33
CA ILE A 109 7.12 -7.69 7.93
C ILE A 109 8.39 -7.50 7.09
N ALA A 110 8.99 -6.33 7.27
CA ALA A 110 10.40 -6.09 7.01
C ALA A 110 11.10 -5.83 8.36
N HIS A 111 12.22 -6.49 8.62
CA HIS A 111 13.00 -6.31 9.85
C HIS A 111 14.45 -6.02 9.50
N ASN A 112 14.91 -4.80 9.75
CA ASN A 112 16.30 -4.43 9.57
C ASN A 112 17.12 -4.82 10.81
N LEU A 113 18.01 -5.80 10.64
CA LEU A 113 18.84 -6.38 11.70
C LEU A 113 19.95 -5.42 12.17
N ARG A 114 20.32 -4.43 11.35
CA ARG A 114 21.36 -3.45 11.71
C ARG A 114 20.87 -2.42 12.72
N ASN A 115 19.63 -1.96 12.58
CA ASN A 115 19.05 -0.88 13.40
C ASN A 115 17.87 -1.34 14.28
N GLY A 116 17.38 -2.58 14.11
CA GLY A 116 16.26 -3.16 14.87
C GLY A 116 14.88 -2.64 14.49
N LYS A 117 14.75 -1.83 13.43
CA LYS A 117 13.44 -1.33 12.96
C LYS A 117 12.65 -2.47 12.32
N ILE A 118 11.35 -2.50 12.62
CA ILE A 118 10.40 -3.43 12.04
C ILE A 118 9.24 -2.64 11.42
N ALA A 119 8.96 -2.90 10.16
CA ALA A 119 7.81 -2.39 9.44
C ALA A 119 6.79 -3.49 9.19
N THR A 120 5.51 -3.16 9.25
CA THR A 120 4.42 -4.07 8.88
C THR A 120 3.76 -3.60 7.58
N ASN A 121 3.45 -4.55 6.69
CA ASN A 121 2.89 -4.26 5.38
C ASN A 121 1.62 -3.41 5.45
N HIS A 122 0.68 -3.78 6.31
CA HIS A 122 -0.61 -3.08 6.37
C HIS A 122 -0.48 -1.59 6.73
N VAL A 123 0.45 -1.23 7.62
CA VAL A 123 0.72 0.18 7.94
C VAL A 123 1.42 0.87 6.78
N CYS A 124 2.47 0.27 6.23
CA CYS A 124 3.29 0.87 5.17
C CYS A 124 2.49 1.08 3.88
N THR A 125 1.67 0.10 3.49
CA THR A 125 0.74 0.19 2.36
C THR A 125 -0.27 1.31 2.57
N GLY A 126 -0.89 1.39 3.75
CA GLY A 126 -1.84 2.45 4.06
C GLY A 126 -1.21 3.84 3.94
N VAL A 127 -0.01 4.01 4.50
CA VAL A 127 0.75 5.26 4.48
C VAL A 127 1.11 5.68 3.05
N VAL A 128 1.69 4.80 2.25
CA VAL A 128 2.19 5.17 0.91
C VAL A 128 1.04 5.45 -0.07
N TYR A 129 -0.03 4.67 -0.06
CA TYR A 129 -1.20 4.92 -0.91
C TYR A 129 -1.93 6.20 -0.50
N ALA A 130 -2.05 6.45 0.81
CA ALA A 130 -2.56 7.73 1.30
C ALA A 130 -1.68 8.91 0.86
N GLU A 131 -0.36 8.78 0.96
CA GLU A 131 0.58 9.81 0.54
C GLU A 131 0.45 10.09 -0.97
N ILE A 132 0.37 9.04 -1.80
CA ILE A 132 0.16 9.16 -3.25
C ILE A 132 -1.12 9.96 -3.53
N ALA A 133 -2.24 9.59 -2.93
CA ALA A 133 -3.52 10.30 -3.09
C ALA A 133 -3.40 11.78 -2.67
N SER A 134 -2.77 12.04 -1.53
CA SER A 134 -2.61 13.38 -0.95
C SER A 134 -1.76 14.34 -1.78
N ARG A 135 -0.95 13.81 -2.70
CA ARG A 135 -0.05 14.58 -3.57
C ARG A 135 -0.65 14.89 -4.93
N TYR A 136 -1.96 14.70 -5.10
CA TYR A 136 -2.59 14.98 -6.36
C TYR A 136 -2.44 16.45 -6.77
N LYS A 137 -1.67 16.71 -7.83
CA LYS A 137 -1.29 18.09 -8.19
C LYS A 137 -2.42 18.94 -8.76
N TYR A 138 -3.55 18.32 -9.09
CA TYR A 138 -4.74 19.00 -9.60
C TYR A 138 -5.83 19.15 -8.54
N ALA A 139 -5.58 18.73 -7.29
CA ALA A 139 -6.51 18.96 -6.19
C ALA A 139 -6.62 20.46 -5.88
N ASP A 140 -7.84 20.93 -5.65
CA ASP A 140 -8.18 22.30 -5.26
C ASP A 140 -8.57 22.41 -3.77
N SER A 141 -8.68 21.28 -3.09
CA SER A 141 -9.07 21.15 -1.69
C SER A 141 -8.14 20.21 -0.90
N LYS A 142 -8.26 20.26 0.42
CA LYS A 142 -7.67 19.29 1.37
C LYS A 142 -8.61 18.15 1.74
N ASP A 143 -9.84 18.19 1.22
CA ASP A 143 -10.82 17.13 1.39
C ASP A 143 -10.33 15.86 0.69
N ILE A 144 -10.21 14.78 1.45
CA ILE A 144 -9.79 13.48 0.94
C ILE A 144 -10.73 12.40 1.48
N LEU A 145 -11.20 11.54 0.59
CA LEU A 145 -12.09 10.44 0.95
C LEU A 145 -11.28 9.17 1.23
N VAL A 146 -11.57 8.51 2.35
CA VAL A 146 -11.05 7.19 2.72
C VAL A 146 -12.19 6.19 2.78
N ILE A 147 -12.16 5.20 1.89
CA ILE A 147 -13.16 4.12 1.85
C ILE A 147 -12.52 2.84 2.39
N GLY A 148 -13.09 2.30 3.45
CA GLY A 148 -12.55 1.16 4.18
C GLY A 148 -11.56 1.61 5.26
N LEU A 149 -11.88 1.32 6.51
CA LEU A 149 -11.11 1.65 7.72
C LEU A 149 -10.60 0.38 8.43
N GLY A 150 -10.36 -0.68 7.65
CA GLY A 150 -9.60 -1.83 8.11
C GLY A 150 -8.12 -1.47 8.40
N ARG A 151 -7.27 -2.49 8.58
CA ARG A 151 -5.86 -2.30 8.96
C ARG A 151 -5.09 -1.31 8.07
N VAL A 152 -5.32 -1.36 6.76
CA VAL A 152 -4.64 -0.52 5.76
C VAL A 152 -5.23 0.88 5.73
N GLY A 153 -6.54 0.99 5.50
CA GLY A 153 -7.21 2.29 5.38
C GLY A 153 -7.17 3.12 6.67
N TYR A 154 -7.25 2.49 7.85
CA TYR A 154 -7.07 3.20 9.14
C TYR A 154 -5.66 3.82 9.25
N ALA A 155 -4.61 3.09 8.85
CA ALA A 155 -3.24 3.61 8.86
C ALA A 155 -3.08 4.78 7.86
N GLY A 156 -3.68 4.67 6.68
CA GLY A 156 -3.73 5.75 5.70
C GLY A 156 -4.47 6.99 6.20
N ALA A 157 -5.67 6.82 6.78
CA ALA A 157 -6.43 7.91 7.38
C ALA A 157 -5.63 8.62 8.50
N GLN A 158 -4.98 7.84 9.38
CA GLN A 158 -4.14 8.41 10.44
C GLN A 158 -2.97 9.22 9.86
N HIS A 159 -2.34 8.75 8.77
CA HIS A 159 -1.28 9.49 8.08
C HIS A 159 -1.77 10.81 7.51
N LEU A 160 -2.93 10.81 6.84
CA LEU A 160 -3.55 12.02 6.26
C LEU A 160 -3.92 13.06 7.33
N ILE A 161 -4.48 12.61 8.46
CA ILE A 161 -4.78 13.48 9.61
C ILE A 161 -3.50 14.16 10.13
N LYS A 162 -2.40 13.40 10.30
CA LYS A 162 -1.11 13.97 10.72
C LYS A 162 -0.56 15.00 9.74
N LYS A 163 -0.97 14.94 8.47
CA LYS A 163 -0.63 15.90 7.42
C LYS A 163 -1.62 17.06 7.28
N ASN A 164 -2.59 17.18 8.19
CA ASN A 164 -3.61 18.23 8.21
C ASN A 164 -4.49 18.25 6.95
N PHE A 165 -4.91 17.07 6.48
CA PHE A 165 -5.99 16.91 5.50
C PHE A 165 -7.35 16.82 6.22
N ASP A 166 -8.40 17.20 5.51
CA ASP A 166 -9.79 17.03 5.95
C ASP A 166 -10.24 15.64 5.52
N VAL A 167 -10.08 14.66 6.42
CA VAL A 167 -10.28 13.25 6.10
C VAL A 167 -11.75 12.87 6.29
N TYR A 168 -12.44 12.73 5.16
CA TYR A 168 -13.75 12.14 5.08
C TYR A 168 -13.61 10.63 4.98
N ALA A 169 -14.39 9.87 5.74
CA ALA A 169 -14.24 8.42 5.74
C ALA A 169 -15.57 7.68 5.78
N TYR A 170 -15.58 6.51 5.14
CA TYR A 170 -16.70 5.59 5.13
C TYR A 170 -16.21 4.15 5.32
N ASP A 171 -16.86 3.45 6.23
CA ASP A 171 -16.76 2.00 6.41
C ASP A 171 -18.15 1.47 6.78
N PRO A 172 -18.61 0.34 6.19
CA PRO A 172 -19.90 -0.26 6.55
C PRO A 172 -19.96 -0.72 8.01
N ASP A 173 -18.82 -0.98 8.66
CA ASP A 173 -18.76 -1.35 10.07
C ASP A 173 -18.83 -0.11 10.99
N ARG A 174 -19.94 0.00 11.72
CA ARG A 174 -20.21 1.12 12.62
C ARG A 174 -19.22 1.22 13.77
N GLU A 175 -18.73 0.09 14.28
CA GLU A 175 -17.75 0.09 15.38
C GLU A 175 -16.41 0.67 14.91
N THR A 176 -15.96 0.27 13.71
CA THR A 176 -14.77 0.81 13.06
C THR A 176 -14.92 2.31 12.79
N MET A 177 -16.06 2.77 12.27
CA MET A 177 -16.35 4.19 12.07
C MET A 177 -16.29 4.99 13.36
N GLU A 178 -16.98 4.55 14.43
CA GLU A 178 -16.99 5.26 15.71
C GLU A 178 -15.59 5.30 16.35
N LYS A 179 -14.84 4.21 16.24
CA LYS A 179 -13.45 4.16 16.70
C LYS A 179 -12.59 5.19 15.96
N ALA A 180 -12.62 5.20 14.63
CA ALA A 180 -11.83 6.12 13.83
C ALA A 180 -12.22 7.58 14.09
N ARG A 181 -13.52 7.87 14.22
CA ARG A 181 -14.02 9.21 14.59
C ARG A 181 -13.47 9.66 15.93
N LYS A 182 -13.48 8.79 16.94
CA LYS A 182 -13.02 9.11 18.30
C LYS A 182 -11.50 9.26 18.39
N GLU A 183 -10.75 8.39 17.72
CA GLU A 183 -9.30 8.32 17.86
C GLU A 183 -8.55 9.24 16.88
N LEU A 184 -9.07 9.41 15.66
CA LEU A 184 -8.42 10.16 14.59
C LEU A 184 -9.10 11.50 14.29
N GLY A 185 -10.37 11.67 14.66
CA GLY A 185 -11.12 12.88 14.34
C GLY A 185 -11.55 12.97 12.87
N ILE A 186 -11.69 11.82 12.18
CA ILE A 186 -12.23 11.78 10.81
C ILE A 186 -13.65 12.35 10.74
N ILE A 187 -14.01 12.88 9.58
CA ILE A 187 -15.35 13.34 9.24
C ILE A 187 -16.11 12.14 8.67
N PRO A 188 -17.19 11.66 9.31
CA PRO A 188 -18.01 10.60 8.73
C PRO A 188 -18.61 11.07 7.41
N TYR A 189 -18.41 10.29 6.34
CA TYR A 189 -19.02 10.52 5.04
C TYR A 189 -20.27 9.66 4.90
N ASP A 190 -21.37 10.28 4.47
CA ASP A 190 -22.59 9.59 4.08
C ASP A 190 -22.62 9.47 2.53
N PRO A 191 -22.61 8.26 1.96
CA PRO A 191 -22.69 8.05 0.51
C PRO A 191 -23.92 8.67 -0.16
N GLU A 192 -24.97 9.02 0.59
CA GLU A 192 -26.16 9.71 0.08
C GLU A 192 -25.97 11.23 -0.06
N GLU A 193 -24.89 11.80 0.50
CA GLU A 193 -24.57 13.22 0.37
C GLU A 193 -23.83 13.51 -0.95
N GLU A 194 -24.26 14.58 -1.65
CA GLU A 194 -23.55 15.10 -2.84
C GLU A 194 -22.27 15.84 -2.43
N HIS A 195 -21.22 15.08 -2.12
CA HIS A 195 -19.87 15.59 -1.95
C HIS A 195 -18.88 14.78 -2.76
N LYS A 196 -18.17 15.45 -3.66
CA LYS A 196 -17.26 14.84 -4.64
C LYS A 196 -15.82 15.16 -4.30
N PHE A 197 -14.97 14.14 -4.38
CA PHE A 197 -13.56 14.22 -4.01
C PHE A 197 -12.67 14.07 -5.24
N SER A 198 -11.59 14.86 -5.30
CA SER A 198 -10.51 14.71 -6.29
C SER A 198 -9.38 13.82 -5.80
N MET A 199 -9.38 13.45 -4.51
CA MET A 199 -8.40 12.58 -3.87
C MET A 199 -9.14 11.49 -3.12
N VAL A 200 -8.86 10.23 -3.44
CA VAL A 200 -9.49 9.08 -2.82
C VAL A 200 -8.46 8.02 -2.47
N LEU A 201 -8.51 7.55 -1.23
CA LEU A 201 -7.88 6.30 -0.77
C LEU A 201 -8.99 5.25 -0.61
N GLU A 202 -8.90 4.14 -1.33
CA GLU A 202 -9.85 3.03 -1.20
C GLU A 202 -9.09 1.79 -0.79
N ALA A 203 -9.45 1.15 0.33
CA ALA A 203 -8.69 0.05 0.91
C ALA A 203 -9.60 -1.09 1.37
N THR A 204 -10.54 -1.50 0.52
CA THR A 204 -11.45 -2.62 0.80
C THR A 204 -11.12 -3.84 -0.06
N PRO A 205 -11.54 -5.04 0.36
CA PRO A 205 -11.43 -6.25 -0.46
C PRO A 205 -12.69 -6.48 -1.31
N ASN A 206 -13.38 -5.41 -1.74
CA ASN A 206 -14.66 -5.51 -2.46
C ASN A 206 -14.64 -4.70 -3.77
N PRO A 207 -15.27 -5.20 -4.85
CA PRO A 207 -15.41 -4.43 -6.07
C PRO A 207 -16.49 -3.35 -5.92
N ASN A 208 -16.44 -2.33 -6.78
CA ASN A 208 -17.49 -1.32 -6.94
C ASN A 208 -17.89 -0.60 -5.65
N THR A 209 -16.91 -0.30 -4.79
CA THR A 209 -17.10 0.48 -3.56
C THR A 209 -17.14 1.98 -3.80
N ILE A 210 -16.65 2.44 -4.96
CA ILE A 210 -16.69 3.84 -5.38
C ILE A 210 -17.89 4.07 -6.31
N SER A 211 -18.71 5.06 -5.99
CA SER A 211 -19.84 5.51 -6.81
C SER A 211 -19.53 6.83 -7.54
N GLU A 212 -20.35 7.18 -8.54
CA GLU A 212 -20.18 8.41 -9.31
C GLU A 212 -20.40 9.69 -8.46
N GLY A 213 -21.21 9.57 -7.39
CA GLY A 213 -21.45 10.66 -6.45
C GLY A 213 -20.24 11.00 -5.59
N MET A 214 -19.29 10.07 -5.43
CA MET A 214 -18.12 10.23 -4.56
C MET A 214 -16.93 10.92 -5.26
N VAL A 215 -16.84 10.84 -6.59
CA VAL A 215 -15.65 11.27 -7.33
C VAL A 215 -15.93 12.49 -8.20
N ALA A 216 -15.00 13.44 -8.16
CA ALA A 216 -14.97 14.56 -9.08
C ALA A 216 -14.47 14.13 -10.46
N GLU A 217 -14.74 14.96 -11.48
CA GLU A 217 -14.01 14.87 -12.74
C GLU A 217 -12.51 15.08 -12.46
N ARG A 218 -11.66 14.28 -13.12
CA ARG A 218 -10.20 14.34 -12.97
C ARG A 218 -9.79 14.17 -11.49
N CYS A 219 -10.01 12.96 -11.00
CA CYS A 219 -9.69 12.52 -9.64
C CYS A 219 -8.49 11.55 -9.66
N LEU A 220 -7.74 11.50 -8.55
CA LEU A 220 -6.80 10.42 -8.26
C LEU A 220 -7.43 9.42 -7.28
N VAL A 221 -7.61 8.19 -7.75
CA VAL A 221 -7.99 7.05 -6.88
C VAL A 221 -6.74 6.23 -6.63
N SER A 222 -6.31 6.16 -5.38
CA SER A 222 -5.19 5.35 -4.93
C SER A 222 -5.74 4.18 -4.10
N THR A 223 -5.62 2.96 -4.61
CA THR A 223 -6.21 1.78 -3.97
C THR A 223 -5.28 0.57 -3.95
N PRO A 224 -4.95 0.02 -2.77
CA PRO A 224 -4.37 -1.33 -2.66
C PRO A 224 -5.44 -2.43 -2.60
N GLY A 225 -6.73 -2.08 -2.68
CA GLY A 225 -7.84 -3.02 -2.59
C GLY A 225 -7.87 -3.98 -3.77
N ILE A 226 -8.15 -5.26 -3.50
CA ILE A 226 -8.32 -6.30 -4.52
C ILE A 226 -9.62 -7.05 -4.23
N PRO A 227 -10.54 -7.16 -5.20
CA PRO A 227 -10.51 -6.59 -6.55
C PRO A 227 -10.70 -5.05 -6.55
N CYS A 228 -10.56 -4.40 -7.73
CA CYS A 228 -10.64 -2.95 -7.87
C CYS A 228 -11.99 -2.39 -7.38
N GLY A 229 -11.93 -1.44 -6.43
CA GLY A 229 -13.11 -0.74 -5.92
C GLY A 229 -13.73 0.28 -6.89
N LEU A 230 -13.00 0.69 -7.93
CA LEU A 230 -13.45 1.66 -8.93
C LEU A 230 -14.10 0.95 -10.15
N PRO A 231 -15.40 1.17 -10.43
CA PRO A 231 -16.03 0.70 -11.66
C PRO A 231 -15.38 1.32 -12.92
N GLU A 232 -15.18 0.49 -13.95
CA GLU A 232 -14.46 0.89 -15.17
C GLU A 232 -15.14 2.03 -15.94
N ASP A 233 -16.47 2.03 -15.98
CA ASP A 233 -17.28 3.06 -16.63
C ASP A 233 -17.16 4.41 -15.93
N ILE A 234 -17.16 4.41 -14.58
CA ILE A 234 -16.95 5.61 -13.77
C ILE A 234 -15.53 6.14 -13.98
N GLY A 235 -14.53 5.25 -13.95
CA GLY A 235 -13.13 5.61 -14.18
C GLY A 235 -12.90 6.28 -15.54
N LYS A 236 -13.47 5.71 -16.61
CA LYS A 236 -13.37 6.28 -17.97
C LYS A 236 -14.14 7.59 -18.12
N LYS A 237 -15.37 7.64 -17.63
CA LYS A 237 -16.26 8.81 -17.76
C LYS A 237 -15.68 10.06 -17.09
N ASN A 238 -15.03 9.89 -15.94
CA ASN A 238 -14.51 11.00 -15.12
C ASN A 238 -12.99 11.20 -15.28
N GLU A 239 -12.35 10.55 -16.26
CA GLU A 239 -10.90 10.64 -16.51
C GLU A 239 -10.04 10.40 -15.25
N ILE A 240 -10.37 9.37 -14.48
CA ILE A 240 -9.72 9.08 -13.20
C ILE A 240 -8.30 8.53 -13.45
N ASP A 241 -7.32 9.14 -12.79
CA ASP A 241 -5.99 8.57 -12.65
C ASP A 241 -6.07 7.47 -11.56
N LEU A 242 -5.94 6.20 -11.95
CA LEU A 242 -6.01 5.05 -11.03
C LEU A 242 -4.61 4.54 -10.69
N VAL A 243 -4.30 4.47 -9.40
CA VAL A 243 -3.11 3.79 -8.87
C VAL A 243 -3.58 2.56 -8.11
N MET A 244 -3.28 1.38 -8.64
CA MET A 244 -3.62 0.09 -8.06
C MET A 244 -2.54 -0.94 -8.41
N GLU A 245 -1.86 -1.43 -7.39
CA GLU A 245 -0.80 -2.43 -7.53
C GLU A 245 -0.80 -3.39 -6.31
N PRO A 246 -0.73 -4.71 -6.52
CA PRO A 246 -1.07 -5.69 -5.50
C PRO A 246 -0.02 -5.89 -4.40
N LEU A 247 1.25 -5.51 -4.58
CA LEU A 247 2.31 -5.89 -3.64
C LEU A 247 3.47 -4.87 -3.55
N MET A 248 4.08 -4.54 -4.67
CA MET A 248 5.31 -3.77 -4.82
C MET A 248 5.30 -2.39 -4.16
N ILE A 249 4.22 -1.61 -4.30
CA ILE A 249 4.12 -0.27 -3.70
C ILE A 249 4.19 -0.38 -2.17
N GLY A 250 3.50 -1.37 -1.59
CA GLY A 250 3.56 -1.67 -0.16
C GLY A 250 4.95 -2.12 0.29
N VAL A 251 5.58 -3.02 -0.47
CA VAL A 251 6.93 -3.53 -0.17
C VAL A 251 7.99 -2.42 -0.26
N ALA A 252 7.91 -1.54 -1.26
CA ALA A 252 8.77 -0.37 -1.36
C ALA A 252 8.69 0.46 -0.08
N SER A 253 7.46 0.79 0.34
CA SER A 253 7.20 1.52 1.56
C SER A 253 7.79 0.83 2.80
N MET A 254 7.65 -0.51 2.92
CA MET A 254 8.24 -1.28 4.01
C MET A 254 9.77 -1.20 4.04
N LEU A 255 10.43 -1.33 2.89
CA LEU A 255 11.88 -1.29 2.77
C LEU A 255 12.43 0.07 3.19
N TYR A 256 11.86 1.17 2.66
CA TYR A 256 12.29 2.52 3.04
C TYR A 256 12.00 2.83 4.51
N ALA A 257 10.91 2.31 5.09
CA ALA A 257 10.55 2.55 6.48
C ALA A 257 11.54 1.96 7.50
N VAL A 258 12.28 0.90 7.12
CA VAL A 258 13.24 0.22 8.01
C VAL A 258 14.69 0.62 7.80
N MET A 259 14.99 1.50 6.85
CA MET A 259 16.35 2.03 6.67
C MET A 259 16.71 3.05 7.76
#